data_AF-A0AA37BEQ6-F1
#
_entry.id   AF-A0AA37BEQ6-F1
#
_cell.length_a   1.000
_cell.length_b   1.000
_cell.length_c   1.000
_cell.angle_alpha   90.00
_cell.angle_beta   90.00
_cell.angle_gamma   90.00
#
_symmetry.space_group_name_H-M   'P 1'
#
loop_
_entity.id
_entity.type
_entity.pdbx_description
1 polymer ?
#
loop_
_entity_poly.entity_id
_entity_poly.type
_entity_poly.pdbx_seq_one_letter_code
_entity_poly.pdbx_strand_id
1 'polypeptide(L)'
;MTVDQLDPTPLWEQLAAILRERIRSGDLEPRQVLPSESQLQQEHGVARGTVRRAMQALGEEGWTVTVQGRGTFVAPRESWPKG
;
A
#
# COMPACT_ATOMS: atom_id res chain seq x y z
N MET A 1 -3.06 -11.92 -2.25
CA MET A 1 -4.36 -11.44 -2.78
C MET A 1 -4.07 -10.61 -4.03
N THR A 2 -4.86 -10.78 -5.10
CA THR A 2 -4.62 -10.17 -6.42
C THR A 2 -5.69 -9.12 -6.71
N VAL A 3 -5.38 -8.11 -7.52
CA VAL A 3 -6.37 -7.15 -8.01
C VAL A 3 -7.24 -7.80 -9.09
N ASP A 4 -8.53 -7.46 -9.12
CA ASP A 4 -9.47 -7.91 -10.14
C ASP A 4 -9.74 -6.77 -11.14
N GLN A 5 -9.48 -7.02 -12.43
CA GLN A 5 -9.69 -6.03 -13.49
C GLN A 5 -11.14 -5.95 -13.99
N LEU A 6 -11.97 -6.95 -13.67
CA LEU A 6 -13.37 -6.99 -14.05
C LEU A 6 -14.28 -6.42 -12.96
N ASP A 7 -13.77 -6.28 -11.73
CA ASP A 7 -14.47 -5.64 -10.64
C ASP A 7 -14.59 -4.11 -10.90
N PRO A 8 -15.76 -3.50 -10.63
CA PRO A 8 -15.96 -2.07 -10.86
C PRO A 8 -15.15 -1.17 -9.91
N THR A 9 -14.58 -1.71 -8.84
CA THR A 9 -13.75 -0.97 -7.89
C THR A 9 -12.45 -0.54 -8.58
N PRO A 10 -12.04 0.74 -8.49
CA PRO A 10 -10.79 1.19 -9.07
C PRO A 10 -9.58 0.36 -8.59
N LEU A 11 -8.71 -0.05 -9.52
CA LEU A 11 -7.55 -0.92 -9.21
C LEU A 11 -6.64 -0.38 -8.10
N TRP A 12 -6.54 0.95 -7.97
CA TRP A 12 -5.72 1.57 -6.93
C TRP A 12 -6.37 1.42 -5.54
N GLU A 13 -7.69 1.41 -5.45
CA GLU A 13 -8.43 1.16 -4.21
C GLU A 13 -8.29 -0.29 -3.79
N GLN A 14 -8.41 -1.22 -4.75
CA GLN A 14 -8.18 -2.65 -4.50
C GLN A 14 -6.75 -2.91 -4.01
N LEU A 15 -5.74 -2.32 -4.67
CA LEU A 15 -4.35 -2.46 -4.24
C LEU A 15 -4.11 -1.84 -2.85
N ALA A 16 -4.66 -0.67 -2.57
CA ALA A 16 -4.58 -0.06 -1.23
C ALA A 16 -5.21 -0.98 -0.18
N ALA A 17 -6.37 -1.59 -0.47
CA ALA A 17 -7.03 -2.54 0.44
C ALA A 17 -6.18 -3.78 0.71
N ILE A 18 -5.56 -4.36 -0.32
CA ILE A 18 -4.65 -5.50 -0.17
C ILE A 18 -3.46 -5.13 0.72
N LEU A 19 -2.84 -3.97 0.50
CA LEU A 19 -1.70 -3.52 1.28
C LEU A 19 -2.08 -3.18 2.73
N ARG A 20 -3.25 -2.56 2.95
CA ARG A 20 -3.80 -2.35 4.31
C ARG A 20 -3.95 -3.67 5.04
N GLU A 21 -4.51 -4.69 4.38
CA GLU A 21 -4.72 -5.98 5.01
C GLU A 21 -3.39 -6.65 5.37
N ARG A 22 -2.39 -6.58 4.49
CA ARG A 22 -1.02 -7.06 4.80
C ARG A 22 -0.39 -6.35 6.00
N ILE A 23 -0.65 -5.06 6.18
CA ILE A 23 -0.18 -4.30 7.36
C ILE A 23 -0.95 -4.75 8.61
N ARG A 24 -2.27 -4.91 8.51
CA ARG A 24 -3.13 -5.32 9.63
C ARG A 24 -2.86 -6.74 10.10
N SER A 25 -2.64 -7.67 9.17
CA SER A 25 -2.34 -9.08 9.43
C SER A 25 -0.95 -9.26 10.07
N GLY A 26 -0.04 -8.30 9.86
CA GLY A 26 1.35 -8.38 10.28
C GLY A 26 2.29 -8.95 9.23
N ASP A 27 1.82 -9.23 8.01
CA ASP A 27 2.68 -9.59 6.88
C ASP A 27 3.66 -8.45 6.50
N LEU A 28 3.25 -7.22 6.79
CA LEU A 28 4.10 -6.03 6.77
C LEU A 28 4.14 -5.42 8.17
N GLU A 29 5.29 -5.54 8.82
CA GLU A 29 5.47 -5.09 10.20
C GLU A 29 5.61 -3.56 10.29
N PRO A 30 5.21 -2.93 11.42
CA PRO A 30 5.47 -1.52 11.66
C PRO A 30 6.95 -1.17 11.46
N ARG A 31 7.22 -0.02 10.82
CA ARG A 31 8.58 0.46 10.47
C ARG A 31 9.31 -0.39 9.42
N GLN A 32 8.69 -1.45 8.89
CA GLN A 32 9.21 -2.18 7.75
C GLN A 32 9.06 -1.34 6.48
N VAL A 33 10.01 -1.47 5.56
CA VAL A 33 9.91 -0.87 4.22
C VAL A 33 8.86 -1.62 3.39
N LEU A 34 8.01 -0.87 2.70
CA LEU A 34 7.07 -1.45 1.73
C LEU A 34 7.83 -1.92 0.47
N PRO A 35 7.27 -2.89 -0.28
CA PRO A 35 7.75 -3.19 -1.61
C PRO A 35 7.79 -1.92 -2.48
N SER A 36 8.79 -1.82 -3.36
CA SER A 36 8.96 -0.66 -4.23
C SER A 36 7.81 -0.55 -5.26
N GLU A 37 7.66 0.64 -5.88
CA GLU A 37 6.65 0.83 -6.93
C GLU A 37 6.77 -0.22 -8.05
N SER A 38 7.99 -0.62 -8.42
CA SER A 38 8.23 -1.61 -9.48
C SER A 38 7.91 -3.03 -9.02
N GLN A 39 8.19 -3.38 -7.77
CA GLN A 39 7.81 -4.67 -7.20
C GLN A 39 6.29 -4.81 -7.16
N LEU A 40 5.56 -3.79 -6.71
CA LEU A 40 4.09 -3.80 -6.66
C LEU A 40 3.47 -3.88 -8.06
N GLN A 41 4.07 -3.23 -9.06
CA GLN A 41 3.63 -3.36 -10.46
C GLN A 41 3.76 -4.80 -10.94
N GLN A 42 4.90 -5.45 -10.68
CA GLN A 42 5.16 -6.83 -11.10
C GLN A 42 4.28 -7.84 -10.33
N GLU A 43 4.12 -7.66 -9.02
CA GLU A 43 3.34 -8.55 -8.15
C GLU A 43 1.84 -8.52 -8.49
N HIS A 44 1.29 -7.35 -8.81
CA HIS A 44 -0.14 -7.16 -9.01
C HIS A 44 -0.55 -6.91 -10.46
N GLY A 45 0.39 -6.80 -11.40
CA GLY A 45 0.10 -6.58 -12.81
C GLY A 45 -0.59 -5.24 -13.10
N VAL A 46 -0.30 -4.20 -12.31
CA VAL A 46 -0.93 -2.87 -12.43
C VAL A 46 0.03 -1.82 -12.97
N ALA A 47 -0.53 -0.75 -13.55
CA ALA A 47 0.26 0.38 -14.01
C ALA A 47 0.89 1.16 -12.84
N ARG A 48 2.02 1.83 -13.10
CA ARG A 48 2.71 2.69 -12.13
C ARG A 48 1.81 3.75 -11.49
N GLY A 49 0.92 4.37 -12.27
CA GLY A 49 -0.02 5.37 -11.77
C GLY A 49 -0.97 4.80 -10.72
N THR A 50 -1.43 3.57 -10.93
CA THR A 50 -2.27 2.81 -9.97
C THR A 50 -1.53 2.57 -8.66
N VAL A 51 -0.28 2.11 -8.74
CA VAL A 51 0.56 1.88 -7.55
C VAL A 51 0.80 3.18 -6.79
N ARG A 52 1.17 4.25 -7.50
CA ARG A 52 1.40 5.56 -6.86
C ARG A 52 0.17 6.07 -6.13
N ARG A 53 -1.00 5.95 -6.74
CA ARG A 53 -2.26 6.38 -6.13
C ARG A 53 -2.62 5.53 -4.91
N ALA A 54 -2.41 4.21 -4.97
CA ALA A 54 -2.62 3.34 -3.82
C ALA A 54 -1.68 3.68 -2.65
N MET A 55 -0.40 3.90 -2.93
CA MET A 55 0.60 4.29 -1.93
C MET A 55 0.31 5.67 -1.32
N GLN A 56 -0.14 6.62 -2.14
CA GLN A 56 -0.58 7.93 -1.67
C GLN A 56 -1.76 7.81 -0.70
N ALA A 57 -2.80 7.04 -1.08
CA ALA A 57 -3.97 6.82 -0.22
C ALA A 57 -3.58 6.21 1.14
N LEU A 58 -2.69 5.21 1.15
CA LEU A 58 -2.16 4.64 2.40
C LEU A 58 -1.42 5.66 3.28
N GLY A 59 -0.69 6.60 2.66
CA GLY A 59 -0.02 7.68 3.37
C GLY A 59 -1.01 8.69 3.97
N GLU A 60 -2.01 9.09 3.19
CA GLU A 60 -3.07 10.01 3.60
C GLU A 60 -3.93 9.41 4.73
N GLU A 61 -4.18 8.10 4.70
CA GLU A 61 -4.90 7.36 5.73
C GLU A 61 -4.05 7.12 7.00
N GLY A 62 -2.73 7.33 6.97
CA GLY A 62 -1.83 7.12 8.11
C GLY A 62 -1.28 5.71 8.28
N TRP A 63 -1.46 4.82 7.29
CA TRP A 63 -0.88 3.47 7.31
C TRP A 63 0.61 3.44 6.96
N THR A 64 1.08 4.43 6.20
CA THR A 64 2.46 4.48 5.73
C THR A 64 3.06 5.87 5.86
N VAL A 65 4.39 5.93 5.89
CA VAL A 65 5.16 7.16 5.90
C VAL A 65 6.25 7.08 4.82
N THR A 66 6.26 8.06 3.92
CA THR A 66 7.31 8.19 2.90
C THR A 66 8.48 9.00 3.44
N VAL A 67 9.68 8.43 3.38
CA VAL A 67 10.92 9.12 3.69
C VAL A 67 11.67 9.35 2.39
N GLN A 68 11.78 10.63 1.98
CA GLN A 68 12.41 11.01 0.73
C GLN A 68 13.82 10.41 0.60
N GLY A 69 14.08 9.73 -0.52
CA GLY A 69 15.35 9.07 -0.80
C GLY A 69 15.58 7.75 -0.04
N ARG A 70 14.67 7.33 0.85
CA ARG A 70 14.80 6.08 1.63
C ARG A 70 13.69 5.07 1.38
N GLY A 71 12.54 5.52 0.87
CA GLY A 71 11.42 4.66 0.52
C GLY A 71 10.17 4.95 1.35
N THR A 72 9.21 4.03 1.28
CA THR A 72 7.94 4.12 2.03
C THR A 72 7.96 3.05 3.10
N PHE A 73 7.58 3.40 4.32
CA PHE A 73 7.60 2.51 5.48
C PHE A 73 6.19 2.36 6.05
N VAL A 74 5.90 1.21 6.65
CA VAL A 74 4.69 1.04 7.46
C VAL A 74 4.78 1.99 8.64
N ALA A 75 3.73 2.76 8.87
CA ALA A 75 3.68 3.70 9.97
C ALA A 75 3.79 2.96 11.33
N PRO A 76 4.28 3.64 12.39
CA PRO A 76 4.19 3.11 13.75
C PRO A 76 2.73 2.77 14.11
N ARG A 77 2.52 1.74 14.94
CA ARG A 77 1.17 1.28 15.30
C ARG A 77 0.33 2.38 15.94
N GLU A 78 0.96 3.29 16.67
CA GLU A 78 0.32 4.45 17.29
C GLU A 78 -0.25 5.46 16.29
N SER A 79 0.22 5.45 15.03
CA SER A 79 -0.21 6.33 13.95
C SER A 79 -1.29 5.71 13.06
N TRP A 80 -1.58 4.41 13.22
CA TRP A 80 -2.57 3.73 12.39
C TRP A 80 -3.95 4.36 12.60
N PRO A 81 -4.73 4.53 11.53
CA PRO A 81 -6.07 5.08 11.66
C PRO A 81 -6.89 4.20 12.61
N LYS A 82 -7.49 4.85 13.60
CA LYS A 82 -8.41 4.18 14.52
C LYS A 82 -9.71 3.95 13.76
N GLY A 83 -10.05 2.68 13.58
CA GLY A 83 -11.39 2.28 13.13
C GLY A 83 -12.46 2.70 14.13
#